data_AF-D3PT67-F1
#
_entry.id   AF-D3PT67-F1
#
_cell.length_a   1.000
_cell.length_b   1.000
_cell.length_c   1.000
_cell.angle_alpha   90.00
_cell.angle_beta   90.00
_cell.angle_gamma   90.00
#
_symmetry.space_group_name_H-M   'P 1'
#
loop_
_entity.id
_entity.type
_entity.pdbx_description
1 polymer ?
#
loop_
_entity_poly.entity_id
_entity_poly.type
_entity_poly.pdbx_seq_one_letter_code
_entity_poly.pdbx_strand_id
1 'polypeptide(L)'
;MKPRLDQVLVWLEQGRAAVQVEYFDALGRLRRETFHRPTRDLGQALEEVAHLLADEGMQGRPRVRRKQGSGLRVEPGLQERFWKALGS
;
A
#
# COMPACT_ATOMS: atom_id res chain seq x y z
N MET A 1 9.74 4.05 -18.59
CA MET A 1 10.07 3.89 -17.16
C MET A 1 9.07 2.92 -16.54
N LYS A 2 9.48 2.07 -15.60
CA LYS A 2 8.51 1.21 -14.88
C LYS A 2 7.78 2.03 -13.82
N PRO A 3 6.49 1.77 -13.55
CA PRO A 3 5.78 2.40 -12.45
C PRO A 3 6.50 2.18 -11.11
N ARG A 4 6.60 3.25 -10.31
CA ARG A 4 7.35 3.23 -9.04
C ARG A 4 6.46 3.66 -7.88
N LEU A 5 6.34 2.80 -6.89
CA LEU A 5 5.62 3.09 -5.66
C LEU A 5 6.34 4.20 -4.88
N ASP A 6 5.56 5.14 -4.34
CA ASP A 6 6.05 6.19 -3.45
C ASP A 6 5.55 5.98 -2.01
N GLN A 7 4.24 5.72 -1.87
CA GLN A 7 3.61 5.66 -0.57
C GLN A 7 2.41 4.71 -0.55
N VAL A 8 2.22 4.06 0.60
CA VAL A 8 1.05 3.24 0.88
C VAL A 8 0.45 3.67 2.22
N LEU A 9 -0.85 3.95 2.21
CA LEU A 9 -1.62 4.26 3.40
C LEU A 9 -2.62 3.15 3.67
N VAL A 10 -2.79 2.77 4.94
CA VAL A 10 -3.76 1.74 5.34
C VAL A 10 -4.62 2.20 6.52
N TRP A 11 -5.93 1.96 6.48
CA TRP A 11 -6.85 2.25 7.59
C TRP A 11 -8.03 1.29 7.62
N LEU A 12 -8.80 1.35 8.72
CA LEU A 12 -10.11 0.71 8.79
C LEU A 12 -11.19 1.71 8.41
N GLU A 13 -12.04 1.31 7.48
CA GLU A 13 -13.21 2.03 7.01
C GLU A 13 -14.43 1.11 7.10
N GLN A 14 -15.42 1.48 7.92
CA GLN A 14 -16.66 0.71 8.10
C GLN A 14 -16.42 -0.79 8.40
N GLY A 15 -15.36 -1.11 9.16
CA GLY A 15 -15.01 -2.49 9.50
C GLY A 15 -14.30 -3.27 8.40
N ARG A 16 -13.78 -2.60 7.37
CA ARG A 16 -12.96 -3.17 6.29
C ARG A 16 -11.63 -2.42 6.18
N ALA A 17 -10.59 -3.10 5.75
CA ALA A 17 -9.30 -2.49 5.49
C ALA A 17 -9.34 -1.76 4.14
N ALA A 18 -8.95 -0.50 4.14
CA ALA A 18 -8.73 0.30 2.94
C ALA A 18 -7.22 0.55 2.80
N VAL A 19 -6.68 0.30 1.61
CA VAL A 19 -5.28 0.49 1.27
C VAL A 19 -5.21 1.47 0.09
N GLN A 20 -4.63 2.63 0.32
CA GLN A 20 -4.35 3.60 -0.72
C GLN A 20 -2.90 3.51 -1.15
N VAL A 21 -2.68 3.47 -2.45
CA VAL A 21 -1.36 3.37 -3.07
C VAL A 21 -1.13 4.61 -3.91
N GLU A 22 0.02 5.25 -3.70
CA GLU A 22 0.50 6.36 -4.50
C GLU A 22 1.77 5.93 -5.22
N TYR A 23 1.79 6.16 -6.53
CA TYR A 23 2.90 5.74 -7.39
C TYR A 23 3.09 6.71 -8.56
N PHE A 24 4.29 6.73 -9.12
CA PHE A 24 4.57 7.44 -10.37
C PHE A 24 4.38 6.48 -11.54
N ASP A 25 3.58 6.86 -12.52
CA ASP A 25 3.39 6.08 -13.74
C ASP A 25 4.62 6.17 -14.68
N ALA A 26 4.55 5.49 -15.83
CA ALA A 26 5.63 5.48 -16.81
C ALA A 26 5.96 6.87 -17.41
N LEU A 27 5.04 7.84 -17.29
CA LEU A 27 5.18 9.23 -17.72
C LEU A 27 5.62 10.15 -16.57
N GLY A 28 5.89 9.61 -15.38
CA GLY A 28 6.30 10.37 -14.20
C GLY A 28 5.15 11.12 -13.53
N ARG A 29 3.89 10.79 -13.83
CA ARG A 29 2.72 11.43 -13.17
C ARG A 29 2.38 10.69 -11.90
N LEU A 30 2.07 11.45 -10.83
CA LEU A 30 1.57 10.87 -9.59
C LEU A 30 0.16 10.33 -9.81
N ARG A 31 -0.03 9.06 -9.49
CA ARG A 31 -1.30 8.35 -9.50
C ARG A 31 -1.63 7.92 -8.08
N ARG A 32 -2.93 7.77 -7.82
CA ARG A 32 -3.46 7.33 -6.53
C ARG A 32 -4.60 6.37 -6.77
N GLU A 33 -4.54 5.22 -6.11
CA GLU A 33 -5.55 4.17 -6.18
C GLU A 33 -5.90 3.70 -4.78
N THR A 34 -7.14 3.25 -4.55
CA THR A 34 -7.59 2.75 -3.25
C THR A 34 -8.27 1.40 -3.40
N PHE A 35 -7.78 0.42 -2.67
CA PHE A 35 -8.26 -0.94 -2.63
C PHE A 35 -9.01 -1.17 -1.33
N HIS A 36 -10.21 -1.73 -1.42
CA HIS A 36 -10.99 -2.14 -0.25
C HIS A 36 -10.91 -3.66 -0.12
N ARG A 37 -10.43 -4.14 1.04
CA ARG A 37 -10.32 -5.57 1.34
C ARG A 37 -11.36 -5.99 2.36
N PRO A 38 -12.01 -7.15 2.19
CA PRO A 38 -13.06 -7.64 3.10
C PRO A 38 -12.47 -8.23 4.40
N THR A 39 -11.41 -7.64 4.94
CA THR A 39 -10.77 -8.05 6.19
C THR A 39 -10.61 -6.86 7.13
N ARG A 40 -10.52 -7.12 8.43
CA ARG A 40 -10.15 -6.13 9.46
C ARG A 40 -8.66 -6.16 9.78
N ASP A 41 -7.94 -7.17 9.30
CA ASP A 41 -6.49 -7.26 9.46
C ASP A 41 -5.82 -6.37 8.41
N LEU A 42 -5.22 -5.27 8.87
CA LEU A 42 -4.54 -4.31 8.01
C LEU A 42 -3.28 -4.89 7.37
N GLY A 43 -2.59 -5.81 8.05
CA GLY A 43 -1.40 -6.45 7.52
C GLY A 43 -1.75 -7.47 6.43
N GLN A 44 -2.81 -8.25 6.65
CA GLN A 44 -3.34 -9.13 5.59
C GLN A 44 -3.75 -8.32 4.36
N ALA A 45 -4.48 -7.22 4.54
CA ALA A 45 -4.90 -6.36 3.43
C ALA A 45 -3.71 -5.75 2.67
N LEU A 46 -2.65 -5.35 3.39
CA LEU A 46 -1.42 -4.88 2.78
C LEU A 46 -0.71 -5.95 1.96
N GLU A 47 -0.60 -7.18 2.48
CA GLU A 47 0.01 -8.31 1.75
C GLU A 47 -0.76 -8.64 0.47
N GLU A 48 -2.09 -8.71 0.55
CA GLU A 48 -2.94 -8.96 -0.62
C GLU A 48 -2.81 -7.87 -1.70
N VAL A 49 -2.66 -6.59 -1.30
CA VAL A 49 -2.43 -5.50 -2.24
C VAL A 49 -1.00 -5.53 -2.77
N ALA A 50 -0.01 -5.83 -1.95
CA ALA A 50 1.39 -5.93 -2.37
C ALA A 50 1.58 -7.00 -3.45
N HIS A 51 0.95 -8.17 -3.31
CA HIS A 51 0.98 -9.21 -4.32
C HIS A 51 0.36 -8.76 -5.65
N LEU A 52 -0.81 -8.10 -5.61
CA LEU A 52 -1.43 -7.54 -6.81
C LEU A 52 -0.53 -6.52 -7.51
N LEU A 53 0.10 -5.62 -6.75
CA LEU A 53 1.03 -4.63 -7.30
C LEU A 53 2.29 -5.29 -7.89
N ALA A 54 2.80 -6.35 -7.26
CA ALA A 54 3.93 -7.11 -7.79
C ALA A 54 3.59 -7.78 -9.13
N ASP A 55 2.39 -8.37 -9.24
CA ASP A 55 1.88 -8.97 -10.47
C ASP A 55 1.71 -7.93 -11.60
N GLU A 56 1.37 -6.69 -11.25
CA GLU A 56 1.33 -5.54 -12.17
C GLU A 56 2.72 -4.99 -12.52
N GLY A 57 3.79 -5.54 -11.94
CA GLY A 57 5.17 -5.14 -12.18
C GLY A 57 5.57 -3.82 -11.52
N MET A 58 4.81 -3.36 -10.50
CA MET A 58 5.16 -2.20 -9.68
C MET A 58 6.44 -2.46 -8.90
N GLN A 59 7.26 -1.42 -8.71
CA GLN A 59 8.56 -1.55 -8.05
C GLN A 59 8.77 -0.50 -6.97
N GLY A 60 9.69 -0.81 -6.05
CA GLY A 60 10.22 0.12 -5.07
C GLY A 60 9.89 -0.25 -3.63
N ARG A 61 10.43 0.52 -2.68
CA ARG A 61 10.18 0.38 -1.24
C ARG A 61 9.39 1.58 -0.75
N PRO A 62 8.06 1.62 -0.94
CA PRO A 62 7.28 2.78 -0.54
C PRO A 62 7.24 2.92 0.98
N ARG A 63 6.99 4.13 1.45
CA ARG A 63 6.67 4.37 2.86
C ARG A 63 5.29 3.78 3.14
N VAL A 64 5.18 2.89 4.13
CA VAL A 64 3.90 2.32 4.55
C VAL A 64 3.47 2.96 5.86
N ARG A 65 2.28 3.59 5.87
CA ARG A 65 1.78 4.32 7.04
C ARG A 65 0.34 3.96 7.33
N ARG A 66 0.02 3.80 8.61
CA ARG A 66 -1.35 3.61 9.07
C ARG A 66 -2.01 4.96 9.27
N LYS A 67 -3.20 5.15 8.71
CA LYS A 67 -4.04 6.33 8.92
C LYS A 67 -5.02 6.05 10.07
N GLN A 68 -5.05 6.95 11.06
CA GLN A 68 -5.96 6.93 12.20
C GLN A 68 -6.50 8.36 12.42
N GLY A 69 -7.77 8.60 12.07
CA GLY A 69 -8.33 9.95 12.02
C GLY A 69 -7.56 10.82 11.01
N SER A 70 -7.04 11.96 11.48
CA SER A 70 -6.15 12.84 10.72
C SER A 70 -4.67 12.46 10.80
N GLY A 71 -4.30 11.51 11.67
CA GLY A 71 -2.91 11.13 11.92
C GLY A 71 -2.40 10.07 10.95
N LEU A 72 -1.12 10.19 10.56
CA LEU A 72 -0.37 9.16 9.84
C LEU A 72 0.74 8.65 10.75
N ARG A 73 0.74 7.34 11.03
CA ARG A 73 1.75 6.67 11.85
C ARG A 73 2.55 5.69 11.02
N VAL A 74 3.86 5.72 11.19
CA VAL A 74 4.74 4.68 10.65
C VAL A 74 4.59 3.44 11.52
N GLU A 75 4.35 2.30 10.90
CA GLU A 75 4.19 1.00 11.57
C GLU A 75 5.20 0.05 10.92
N PRO A 76 6.43 -0.07 11.48
CA PRO A 76 7.52 -0.81 10.84
C PRO A 76 7.16 -2.25 10.47
N GLY A 77 6.42 -2.96 11.32
CA GLY A 77 5.98 -4.33 11.03
C GLY A 77 5.02 -4.43 9.84
N LEU A 78 4.14 -3.44 9.64
CA LEU A 78 3.28 -3.40 8.45
C LEU A 78 4.09 -3.09 7.19
N GLN A 79 5.10 -2.24 7.31
CA GLN A 79 6.00 -1.91 6.20
C GLN A 79 6.81 -3.13 5.76
N GLU A 80 7.41 -3.85 6.70
CA GLU A 80 8.17 -5.06 6.41
C GLU A 80 7.31 -6.14 5.76
N ARG A 81 6.09 -6.37 6.28
CA ARG A 81 5.13 -7.29 5.67
C ARG A 81 4.80 -6.92 4.22
N PHE A 82 4.51 -5.65 3.97
CA PHE A 82 4.20 -5.16 2.63
C PHE A 82 5.40 -5.32 1.68
N TRP A 83 6.62 -4.92 2.08
CA TRP A 83 7.81 -5.05 1.25
C TRP A 83 8.13 -6.51 0.92
N LYS A 84 8.02 -7.40 1.92
CA LYS A 84 8.22 -8.83 1.73
C LYS A 84 7.24 -9.40 0.71
N ALA A 85 5.95 -9.03 0.81
CA ALA A 85 4.92 -9.50 -0.13
C ALA A 85 5.09 -8.91 -1.55
N LEU A 86 5.60 -7.68 -1.66
CA LEU A 86 5.94 -7.04 -2.94
C LEU A 86 7.18 -7.65 -3.60
N GLY A 87 8.02 -8.38 -2.85
CA GLY A 87 9.29 -8.91 -3.33
C GLY A 87 10.41 -7.86 -3.40
N SER A 88 10.37 -6.85 -2.52
CA SER A 88 11.29 -5.69 -2.50
C SER A 88 12.18 -5.63 -1.28
#